data_AF-A0A7U9S8J2-F1
#
_entry.id   AF-A0A7U9S8J2-F1
#
_cell.length_a   1.000
_cell.length_b   1.000
_cell.length_c   1.000
_cell.angle_alpha   90.00
_cell.angle_beta   90.00
_cell.angle_gamma   90.00
#
_symmetry.space_group_name_H-M   'P 1'
#
loop_
_entity.id
_entity.type
_entity.pdbx_description
1 polymer ?
#
loop_
_entity_poly.entity_id
_entity_poly.type
_entity_poly.pdbx_seq_one_letter_code
_entity_poly.pdbx_strand_id
1 'polypeptide(L)'
;MKVYAAIGHFKENKNMTCVAMTQLTKKAFMQDCYGNEFVPYVVITEAMLEKLLACSDCMEIFEQVKKLTSNYRMWNDLADYIEQCSDIISDKMEAAKKVETL
;
A
#
# COMPACT_ATOMS: atom_id res chain seq x y z
N MET A 1 -15.26 -4.33 8.22
CA MET A 1 -14.15 -3.39 8.46
C MET A 1 -13.77 -2.75 7.11
N LYS A 2 -12.66 -2.01 6.98
CA LYS A 2 -12.14 -1.59 5.66
C LYS A 2 -10.80 -2.26 5.40
N VAL A 3 -10.50 -2.58 4.13
CA VAL A 3 -9.18 -3.06 3.77
C VAL A 3 -8.24 -1.90 3.57
N TYR A 4 -7.09 -1.99 4.22
CA TYR A 4 -5.96 -1.11 4.01
C TYR A 4 -4.78 -1.92 3.51
N ALA A 5 -3.99 -1.32 2.62
CA ALA A 5 -2.67 -1.81 2.25
C ALA A 5 -1.63 -0.74 2.56
N ALA A 6 -0.47 -1.18 3.05
CA ALA A 6 0.70 -0.36 3.26
C ALA A 6 1.83 -0.87 2.37
N ILE A 7 2.46 0.05 1.64
CA ILE A 7 3.69 -0.21 0.89
C ILE A 7 4.83 0.43 1.66
N GLY A 8 5.88 -0.35 1.89
CA GLY A 8 6.95 0.01 2.80
C GLY A 8 7.95 -1.13 2.93
N HIS A 9 8.64 -1.20 4.05
CA HIS A 9 9.62 -2.26 4.32
C HIS A 9 9.60 -2.67 5.78
N PHE A 10 10.22 -3.81 6.11
CA PHE A 10 10.44 -4.21 7.49
C PHE A 10 11.75 -3.61 8.01
N LYS A 11 11.86 -3.32 9.31
CA LYS A 11 13.09 -2.73 9.89
C LYS A 11 14.35 -3.54 9.56
N GLU A 12 14.24 -4.87 9.61
CA GLU A 12 15.34 -5.80 9.34
C GLU A 12 15.60 -6.06 7.84
N ASN A 13 14.66 -5.71 6.96
CA ASN A 13 14.78 -5.93 5.52
C ASN A 13 14.24 -4.72 4.74
N LYS A 14 15.13 -4.05 4.01
CA LYS A 14 14.80 -2.86 3.22
C LYS A 14 14.14 -3.15 1.87
N ASN A 15 13.93 -4.43 1.54
CA ASN A 15 13.16 -4.79 0.36
C ASN A 15 11.72 -4.28 0.52
N MET A 16 11.29 -3.49 -0.45
CA MET A 16 9.95 -2.94 -0.46
C MET A 16 8.93 -4.04 -0.68
N THR A 17 7.84 -3.95 0.08
CA THR A 17 6.79 -4.95 0.09
C THR A 17 5.45 -4.31 0.45
N CYS A 18 4.39 -5.06 0.21
CA CYS A 18 3.02 -4.70 0.53
C CYS A 18 2.49 -5.58 1.67
N VAL A 19 1.85 -4.95 2.66
CA VAL A 19 1.08 -5.61 3.73
C VAL A 19 -0.35 -5.11 3.65
N ALA A 20 -1.33 -6.01 3.69
CA ALA A 20 -2.74 -5.64 3.70
C ALA A 20 -3.49 -6.36 4.82
N MET A 21 -4.44 -5.66 5.45
CA MET A 21 -5.35 -6.24 6.43
C MET A 21 -6.64 -5.42 6.53
N THR A 22 -7.66 -6.03 7.13
CA THR A 22 -8.89 -5.35 7.50
C THR A 22 -8.74 -4.64 8.84
N GLN A 23 -9.24 -3.41 8.91
CA GLN A 23 -9.22 -2.64 10.16
C GLN A 23 -10.36 -1.62 10.19
N LEU A 24 -10.76 -1.19 11.39
CA LEU A 24 -11.83 -0.19 11.57
C LEU A 24 -11.41 1.21 11.11
N THR A 25 -10.14 1.58 11.33
CA THR A 25 -9.61 2.91 10.98
C THR A 25 -8.20 2.82 10.44
N LYS A 26 -7.82 3.80 9.60
CA LYS A 26 -6.45 3.95 9.12
C LYS A 26 -5.44 4.07 10.28
N LYS A 27 -5.82 4.74 11.37
CA LYS A 27 -4.94 4.92 12.54
C LYS A 27 -4.61 3.58 13.20
N ALA A 28 -5.62 2.74 13.41
CA ALA A 28 -5.41 1.40 13.95
C ALA A 28 -4.54 0.55 13.01
N PHE A 29 -4.77 0.62 11.70
CA PHE A 29 -3.96 -0.12 10.73
C PHE A 29 -2.48 0.31 10.75
N MET A 30 -2.21 1.61 10.84
CA MET A 30 -0.85 2.13 10.99
C MET A 30 -0.19 1.65 12.28
N GLN A 31 -0.94 1.60 13.38
CA GLN A 31 -0.45 1.10 14.66
C GLN A 31 -0.07 -0.39 14.56
N ASP A 32 -0.88 -1.21 13.89
CA ASP A 32 -0.57 -2.62 13.63
C ASP A 32 0.70 -2.75 12.78
N CYS A 33 0.86 -1.92 11.74
CA CYS A 33 2.09 -1.89 10.92
C CYS A 33 3.33 -1.62 11.78
N TYR A 34 3.31 -0.54 12.57
CA TYR A 34 4.45 -0.20 13.42
C TYR A 34 4.76 -1.24 14.49
N GLY A 35 3.72 -1.87 15.05
CA GLY A 35 3.85 -2.96 16.02
C GLY A 35 4.51 -4.21 15.44
N ASN A 36 4.31 -4.47 14.14
CA ASN A 36 4.95 -5.56 13.39
C ASN A 36 6.30 -5.14 12.76
N GLU A 37 6.91 -4.05 13.25
CA GLU A 37 8.16 -3.52 12.73
C GLU A 37 8.14 -3.16 11.24
N PHE A 38 6.95 -2.96 10.70
CA PHE A 38 6.76 -2.47 9.35
C PHE A 38 6.85 -0.94 9.34
N VAL A 39 7.61 -0.41 8.39
CA VAL A 39 7.78 1.02 8.15
C VAL A 39 7.02 1.38 6.87
N PRO A 40 5.75 1.83 6.99
CA PRO A 40 4.94 2.22 5.85
C PRO A 40 5.43 3.54 5.25
N TYR A 41 5.61 3.58 3.93
CA TYR A 41 5.86 4.81 3.18
C TYR A 41 4.56 5.43 2.67
N VAL A 42 3.60 4.58 2.34
CA VAL A 42 2.26 4.96 1.91
C VAL A 42 1.24 3.96 2.42
N VAL A 43 0.02 4.44 2.67
CA VAL A 43 -1.15 3.60 2.95
C VAL A 43 -2.26 3.95 2.00
N ILE A 44 -2.76 2.91 1.32
CA ILE A 44 -3.79 2.98 0.31
C ILE A 44 -5.02 2.19 0.76
N THR A 45 -6.18 2.71 0.38
CA THR A 45 -7.48 2.00 0.46
C THR A 45 -7.79 1.38 -0.88
N GLU A 46 -8.81 0.53 -0.95
CA GLU A 46 -9.26 -0.09 -2.21
C GLU A 46 -9.59 0.95 -3.28
N ALA A 47 -10.36 1.97 -2.92
CA ALA A 47 -10.68 3.09 -3.82
C ALA A 47 -9.45 3.91 -4.27
N MET A 48 -8.33 3.83 -3.55
CA MET A 48 -7.07 4.45 -4.00
C MET A 48 -6.32 3.51 -4.94
N LEU A 49 -6.33 2.20 -4.67
CA LEU A 49 -5.79 1.20 -5.59
C LEU A 49 -6.51 1.22 -6.93
N GLU A 50 -7.85 1.23 -6.95
CA GLU A 50 -8.64 1.35 -8.18
C GLU A 50 -8.24 2.56 -9.02
N LYS A 51 -7.96 3.70 -8.37
CA LYS A 51 -7.46 4.91 -9.05
C LYS A 51 -6.06 4.74 -9.62
N LEU A 52 -5.18 4.02 -8.92
CA LEU A 52 -3.83 3.71 -9.39
C LEU A 52 -3.87 2.73 -10.57
N LEU A 53 -4.75 1.73 -10.53
CA LEU A 53 -4.95 0.76 -11.63
C LEU A 53 -5.61 1.38 -12.86
N ALA A 54 -6.38 2.45 -12.68
CA ALA A 54 -6.97 3.21 -13.77
C ALA A 54 -5.99 4.18 -14.46
N CYS A 55 -4.77 4.34 -13.93
CA CYS A 55 -3.74 5.16 -14.57
C CYS A 55 -3.27 4.51 -15.87
N SER A 56 -3.11 5.34 -16.90
CA SER A 56 -2.81 4.92 -18.27
C SER A 56 -1.32 4.67 -18.50
N ASP A 57 -0.46 5.36 -17.74
CA ASP A 57 1.00 5.31 -17.86
C ASP A 57 1.71 5.55 -16.51
N CYS A 58 3.03 5.34 -16.52
CA CYS A 58 3.89 5.49 -15.35
C CYS A 58 3.96 6.93 -14.80
N MET A 59 3.74 7.95 -15.65
CA MET A 59 3.73 9.35 -15.21
C MET A 59 2.47 9.68 -14.41
N GLU A 60 1.32 9.13 -14.81
CA GLU A 60 0.09 9.25 -14.04
C GLU A 60 0.21 8.57 -12.67
N ILE A 61 0.81 7.37 -12.60
CA ILE A 61 1.09 6.67 -11.33
C ILE A 61 1.98 7.54 -10.45
N PHE A 62 3.07 8.09 -11.00
CA PHE A 62 3.98 8.97 -10.27
C PHE A 62 3.27 10.21 -9.68
N GLU A 63 2.39 10.85 -10.46
CA GLU A 63 1.60 11.99 -9.97
C GLU A 63 0.59 11.61 -8.89
N GLN A 64 0.07 10.37 -8.89
CA GLN A 64 -0.72 9.87 -7.76
C GLN A 64 0.15 9.62 -6.53
N VAL A 65 1.33 9.00 -6.67
CA VAL A 65 2.26 8.73 -5.56
C VAL A 65 2.64 10.02 -4.82
N LYS A 66 2.90 11.11 -5.56
CA LYS A 66 3.18 12.44 -4.99
C LYS A 66 2.09 12.97 -4.07
N LYS A 67 0.83 12.62 -4.33
CA LYS A 67 -0.32 13.01 -3.50
C LYS A 67 -0.48 12.10 -2.28
N LEU A 68 0.03 10.88 -2.36
CA LEU A 68 -0.14 9.86 -1.33
C LEU A 68 0.93 9.94 -0.24
N THR A 69 2.13 10.44 -0.53
CA THR A 69 3.21 10.56 0.45
C THR A 69 4.05 11.82 0.25
N SER A 70 4.42 12.46 1.36
CA SER A 70 5.36 13.59 1.38
C SER A 70 6.83 13.15 1.37
N ASN A 71 7.10 11.83 1.44
CA ASN A 71 8.47 11.31 1.39
C ASN A 71 8.97 11.24 -0.05
N TYR A 72 9.50 12.37 -0.54
CA TYR A 72 9.97 12.53 -1.91
C TYR A 72 11.08 11.55 -2.32
N ARG A 73 11.83 11.00 -1.35
CA ARG A 73 12.89 10.02 -1.64
C ARG A 73 12.36 8.69 -2.11
N MET A 74 11.12 8.36 -1.76
CA MET A 74 10.49 7.09 -2.11
C MET A 74 9.57 7.19 -3.32
N TRP A 75 9.43 8.36 -3.96
CA TRP A 75 8.43 8.53 -5.01
C TRP A 75 8.66 7.63 -6.23
N ASN A 76 9.90 7.57 -6.73
CA ASN A 76 10.25 6.70 -7.87
C ASN A 76 10.06 5.24 -7.50
N ASP A 77 10.69 4.81 -6.40
CA ASP A 77 10.59 3.45 -5.88
C ASP A 77 9.13 3.01 -5.70
N LEU A 78 8.27 3.86 -5.13
CA LEU A 78 6.86 3.55 -4.95
C LEU A 78 6.09 3.50 -6.27
N ALA A 79 6.37 4.40 -7.20
CA ALA A 79 5.73 4.39 -8.52
C ALA A 79 6.09 3.10 -9.27
N ASP A 80 7.38 2.77 -9.32
CA ASP A 80 7.91 1.56 -9.94
C ASP A 80 7.30 0.31 -9.28
N TYR A 81 7.24 0.27 -7.95
CA TYR A 81 6.65 -0.85 -7.22
C TYR A 81 5.15 -1.00 -7.48
N ILE A 82 4.40 0.11 -7.53
CA ILE A 82 2.96 0.07 -7.82
C ILE A 82 2.72 -0.41 -9.25
N GLU A 83 3.50 0.07 -10.21
CA GLU A 83 3.41 -0.37 -11.60
C GLU A 83 3.71 -1.87 -11.74
N GLN A 84 4.84 -2.32 -11.17
CA GLN A 84 5.34 -3.68 -11.35
C GLN A 84 4.63 -4.72 -10.47
N CYS A 85 4.03 -4.33 -9.35
CA CYS A 85 3.45 -5.24 -8.36
C CYS A 85 1.97 -4.93 -8.06
N SER A 86 1.28 -4.26 -8.98
CA SER A 86 -0.15 -3.91 -8.87
C SER A 86 -1.06 -5.12 -8.66
N ASP A 87 -0.77 -6.24 -9.32
CA ASP A 87 -1.41 -7.54 -9.17
C ASP A 87 -1.22 -8.10 -7.75
N ILE A 88 0.02 -8.12 -7.25
CA ILE A 88 0.36 -8.60 -5.90
C ILE A 88 -0.34 -7.75 -4.83
N ILE A 89 -0.40 -6.43 -5.02
CA ILE A 89 -1.12 -5.53 -4.11
C ILE A 89 -2.60 -5.88 -4.10
N SER A 90 -3.21 -6.08 -5.27
CA SER A 90 -4.63 -6.45 -5.42
C SER A 90 -4.93 -7.77 -4.73
N ASP A 91 -4.13 -8.80 -4.98
CA ASP A 91 -4.27 -10.13 -4.37
C ASP A 91 -4.19 -10.09 -2.84
N LYS A 92 -3.24 -9.32 -2.30
CA LYS A 92 -3.11 -9.14 -0.84
C LYS A 92 -4.33 -8.45 -0.24
N MET A 93 -4.87 -7.44 -0.91
CA MET A 93 -6.07 -6.75 -0.44
C MET A 93 -7.31 -7.66 -0.52
N GLU A 94 -7.44 -8.48 -1.56
CA GLU A 94 -8.51 -9.47 -1.64
C GLU A 94 -8.40 -10.56 -0.57
N ALA A 95 -7.20 -11.06 -0.32
CA ALA A 95 -6.95 -12.04 0.73
C ALA A 95 -7.34 -11.48 2.11
N ALA A 96 -7.00 -10.21 2.39
CA ALA A 96 -7.36 -9.54 3.63
C ALA A 96 -8.90 -9.47 3.85
N LYS A 97 -9.69 -9.32 2.79
CA LYS A 97 -11.17 -9.36 2.89
C LYS A 97 -11.67 -10.71 3.34
N LYS A 98 -11.12 -11.78 2.76
CA LYS A 98 -11.58 -13.16 2.98
C LYS A 98 -11.32 -13.64 4.40
N VAL A 99 -10.28 -13.12 5.05
CA VAL A 99 -9.96 -13.40 6.46
C VAL A 99 -11.02 -12.85 7.41
N GLU A 100 -11.76 -11.79 7.06
CA GLU A 100 -12.87 -11.28 7.89
C GLU A 100 -14.13 -12.17 7.82
N THR A 101 -14.25 -13.04 6.82
CA THR A 101 -15.42 -13.92 6.60
C THR A 101 -15.28 -15.35 7.14
N LEU A 102 -14.18 -15.67 7.82
CA LEU A 102 -13.93 -16.97 8.48
C LEU A 102 -14.04 -16.83 10.00
#